data_AF-A0A292Q1A1-F1
#
_entry.id   AF-A0A292Q1A1-F1
#
_cell.length_a   1.000
_cell.length_b   1.000
_cell.length_c   1.000
_cell.angle_alpha   90.00
_cell.angle_beta   90.00
_cell.angle_gamma   90.00
#
_symmetry.space_group_name_H-M   'P 1'
#
loop_
_entity.id
_entity.type
_entity.pdbx_description
1 polymer ?
#
loop_
_entity_poly.entity_id
_entity_poly.type
_entity_poly.pdbx_seq_one_letter_code
_entity_poly.pdbx_strand_id
1 'polypeptide(L)'
;MMLTETIEEIDPIPAGPDPGPGPDPTTVFGDSLATIFSDPRVQHGEPGRYVLYKSEELGDFKLRLADPDPSLQNLFSHFVWNAALQASELITTTEFNVAGKKVLEVGAGAGLPGIIAVYCDAEETVISDYPAPEFLSNIQTNLEINLSRSQLARASVAGHKWGQTDDELCTGRAGAFDRIVAADCFWMESQHENLAKSVKALLARDGEFLAIAGFHTGRDKVAGFFDAAERAGLVSVKITEKDVEGVGREWVRDRGQEDPVERKRWLAIGVFKHRDS
;
A
#
# COMPACT_ATOMS: atom_id res chain seq x y z
N MET A 1 -15.67 -9.50 8.79
CA MET A 1 -14.46 -10.26 8.40
C MET A 1 -13.25 -9.54 8.96
N MET A 2 -12.25 -10.24 9.50
CA MET A 2 -10.99 -9.58 9.90
C MET A 2 -10.22 -9.14 8.66
N LEU A 3 -9.42 -8.07 8.74
CA LEU A 3 -8.68 -7.53 7.59
C LEU A 3 -7.76 -8.59 6.95
N THR A 4 -7.15 -9.45 7.76
CA THR A 4 -6.25 -10.50 7.25
C THR A 4 -6.98 -11.71 6.67
N GLU A 5 -8.29 -11.84 6.89
CA GLU A 5 -9.12 -12.91 6.30
C GLU A 5 -9.59 -12.55 4.88
N THR A 6 -9.41 -11.29 4.46
CA THR A 6 -9.77 -10.81 3.12
C THR A 6 -8.73 -11.17 2.07
N ILE A 7 -7.70 -11.95 2.41
CA ILE A 7 -6.61 -12.31 1.50
C ILE A 7 -6.16 -13.75 1.73
N GLU A 8 -5.98 -14.49 0.64
CA GLU A 8 -5.54 -15.89 0.63
C GLU A 8 -4.35 -16.06 -0.31
N GLU A 9 -3.39 -16.91 0.06
CA GLU A 9 -2.33 -17.35 -0.85
C GLU A 9 -2.81 -18.57 -1.64
N ILE A 10 -2.81 -18.47 -2.97
CA ILE A 10 -3.45 -19.47 -3.84
C ILE A 10 -2.46 -20.37 -4.60
N ASP A 11 -1.15 -20.12 -4.46
CA ASP A 11 -0.08 -20.99 -4.96
C ASP A 11 1.04 -21.20 -3.90
N PRO A 12 0.72 -21.64 -2.67
CA PRO A 12 1.74 -21.88 -1.65
C PRO A 12 2.66 -23.05 -2.07
N ILE A 13 3.92 -23.01 -1.64
CA ILE A 13 4.87 -24.11 -1.85
C ILE A 13 4.22 -25.41 -1.32
N PRO A 14 4.10 -26.49 -2.13
CA PRO A 14 3.72 -27.78 -1.58
C PRO A 14 4.77 -28.16 -0.53
N ALA A 15 4.37 -28.52 0.69
CA ALA A 15 5.28 -29.08 1.68
C ALA A 15 6.07 -30.21 1.01
N GLY A 16 7.33 -29.94 0.69
CA GLY A 16 8.18 -30.87 -0.07
C GLY A 16 8.40 -32.15 0.74
N PRO A 17 8.82 -33.25 0.08
CA PRO A 17 9.27 -34.42 0.82
C PRO A 17 10.48 -34.02 1.69
N ASP A 18 10.45 -34.45 2.95
CA ASP A 18 11.43 -34.27 4.03
C ASP A 18 12.83 -33.77 3.56
N PRO A 19 13.29 -32.56 3.98
CA PRO A 19 14.56 -32.01 3.57
C PRO A 19 15.70 -32.71 4.30
N GLY A 20 16.27 -33.75 3.69
CA GLY A 20 17.67 -34.06 3.93
C GLY A 20 18.55 -32.99 3.26
N PRO A 21 19.70 -32.60 3.84
CA PRO A 21 19.87 -32.14 5.21
C PRO A 21 19.43 -30.68 5.35
N GLY A 22 18.31 -30.46 6.05
CA GLY A 22 18.03 -29.24 6.83
C GLY A 22 17.70 -27.98 6.01
N PRO A 23 16.50 -27.39 6.19
CA PRO A 23 16.31 -25.99 5.83
C PRO A 23 17.26 -25.12 6.67
N ASP A 24 17.64 -23.96 6.14
CA ASP A 24 18.37 -22.95 6.90
C ASP A 24 17.65 -22.76 8.25
N PRO A 25 18.32 -22.99 9.39
CA PRO A 25 17.71 -22.84 10.71
C PRO A 25 17.28 -21.41 11.00
N THR A 26 17.39 -20.45 10.09
CA THR A 26 16.81 -19.11 10.25
C THR A 26 15.40 -18.99 9.64
N THR A 27 15.10 -19.65 8.52
CA THR A 27 13.78 -19.60 7.85
C THR A 27 12.75 -20.49 8.54
N VAL A 28 13.10 -21.74 8.85
CA VAL A 28 12.16 -22.62 9.58
C VAL A 28 11.94 -22.16 11.02
N PHE A 29 12.94 -21.53 11.65
CA PHE A 29 12.72 -20.92 12.96
C PHE A 29 11.90 -19.64 12.87
N GLY A 30 12.02 -18.82 11.82
CA GLY A 30 11.20 -17.63 11.61
C GLY A 30 9.70 -17.95 11.51
N ASP A 31 9.35 -18.92 10.65
CA ASP A 31 7.95 -19.32 10.43
C ASP A 31 7.38 -20.11 11.63
N SER A 32 8.20 -20.95 12.26
CA SER A 32 7.79 -21.70 13.46
C SER A 32 7.66 -20.79 14.69
N LEU A 33 8.47 -19.73 14.81
CA LEU A 33 8.35 -18.75 15.91
C LEU A 33 7.14 -17.85 15.73
N ALA A 34 6.79 -17.44 14.52
CA ALA A 34 5.56 -16.68 14.25
C ALA A 34 4.31 -17.48 14.67
N THR A 35 4.33 -18.80 14.47
CA THR A 35 3.26 -19.72 14.86
C THR A 35 3.20 -19.95 16.38
N ILE A 36 4.34 -19.91 17.09
CA ILE A 36 4.43 -20.13 18.55
C ILE A 36 4.17 -18.85 19.37
N PHE A 37 4.47 -17.67 18.83
CA PHE A 37 4.37 -16.39 19.54
C PHE A 37 3.21 -15.48 19.10
N SER A 38 2.28 -15.97 18.27
CA SER A 38 1.13 -15.18 17.80
C SER A 38 1.55 -13.85 17.16
N ASP A 39 2.67 -13.82 16.43
CA ASP A 39 3.16 -12.60 15.78
C ASP A 39 2.16 -12.18 14.69
N PRO A 40 1.59 -10.96 14.75
CA PRO A 40 0.62 -10.52 13.78
C PRO A 40 1.19 -10.51 12.36
N ARG A 41 0.45 -11.12 11.44
CA ARG A 41 0.77 -11.07 10.02
C ARG A 41 0.55 -9.66 9.47
N VAL A 42 1.58 -9.09 8.82
CA VAL A 42 1.56 -7.71 8.29
C VAL A 42 1.62 -7.62 6.76
N GLN A 43 2.05 -8.72 6.13
CA GLN A 43 2.27 -8.84 4.69
C GLN A 43 1.80 -10.20 4.19
N HIS A 44 1.48 -10.28 2.89
CA HIS A 44 0.86 -11.45 2.28
C HIS A 44 1.53 -11.83 0.95
N GLY A 45 1.66 -13.14 0.76
CA GLY A 45 2.22 -13.80 -0.41
C GLY A 45 3.75 -13.85 -0.44
N GLU A 46 4.26 -14.43 -1.52
CA GLU A 46 5.68 -14.62 -1.79
C GLU A 46 6.05 -14.04 -3.17
N PRO A 47 7.30 -13.63 -3.38
CA PRO A 47 7.78 -13.17 -4.69
C PRO A 47 7.42 -14.13 -5.83
N GLY A 48 6.90 -13.60 -6.93
CA GLY A 48 6.51 -14.36 -8.12
C GLY A 48 5.24 -15.21 -7.99
N ARG A 49 4.60 -15.24 -6.81
CA ARG A 49 3.38 -16.02 -6.55
C ARG A 49 2.12 -15.17 -6.69
N TYR A 50 0.98 -15.80 -6.41
CA TYR A 50 -0.32 -15.17 -6.45
C TYR A 50 -1.00 -15.16 -5.09
N VAL A 51 -1.68 -14.05 -4.83
CA VAL A 51 -2.65 -13.92 -3.74
C VAL A 51 -4.03 -13.63 -4.32
N LEU A 52 -5.06 -13.96 -3.56
CA LEU A 52 -6.45 -13.68 -3.86
C LEU A 52 -7.01 -12.75 -2.80
N TYR A 53 -7.26 -11.49 -3.16
CA TYR A 53 -7.99 -10.56 -2.32
C TYR A 53 -9.50 -10.78 -2.50
N LYS A 54 -10.25 -10.90 -1.41
CA LYS A 54 -11.68 -11.21 -1.39
C LYS A 54 -12.45 -10.00 -0.88
N SER A 55 -13.27 -9.41 -1.73
CA SER A 55 -14.23 -8.38 -1.34
C SER A 55 -15.64 -8.95 -1.35
N GLU A 56 -16.36 -8.79 -0.24
CA GLU A 56 -17.78 -9.21 -0.15
C GLU A 56 -18.65 -8.46 -1.16
N GLU A 57 -18.29 -7.22 -1.50
CA GLU A 57 -19.06 -6.34 -2.39
C GLU A 57 -18.62 -6.47 -3.86
N LEU A 58 -17.32 -6.55 -4.11
CA LEU A 58 -16.74 -6.45 -5.46
C LEU A 58 -16.30 -7.80 -6.05
N GLY A 59 -16.29 -8.86 -5.26
CA GLY A 59 -15.79 -10.19 -5.63
C GLY A 59 -14.28 -10.35 -5.39
N ASP A 60 -13.71 -11.35 -6.03
CA ASP A 60 -12.33 -11.77 -5.80
C ASP A 60 -11.36 -11.18 -6.84
N PHE A 61 -10.18 -10.80 -6.39
CA PHE A 61 -9.12 -10.16 -7.17
C PHE A 61 -7.84 -10.97 -7.07
N LYS A 62 -7.38 -11.50 -8.20
CA LYS A 62 -6.14 -12.30 -8.27
C LYS A 62 -4.97 -11.37 -8.56
N LEU A 63 -3.98 -11.34 -7.67
CA LEU A 63 -2.80 -10.49 -7.79
C LEU A 63 -1.56 -11.34 -7.89
N ARG A 64 -0.77 -11.12 -8.94
CA ARG A 64 0.61 -11.57 -9.04
C ARG A 64 1.51 -10.66 -8.22
N LEU A 65 2.47 -11.24 -7.52
CA LEU A 65 3.52 -10.53 -6.81
C LEU A 65 4.78 -10.48 -7.66
N ALA A 66 5.47 -9.34 -7.62
CA ALA A 66 6.71 -9.17 -8.34
C ALA A 66 7.75 -10.20 -7.86
N ASP A 67 8.64 -10.62 -8.75
CA ASP A 67 9.82 -11.44 -8.42
C ASP A 67 11.07 -10.62 -8.76
N PRO A 68 11.45 -9.67 -7.90
CA PRO A 68 12.47 -8.71 -8.25
C PRO A 68 13.89 -9.25 -8.13
N ASP A 69 14.80 -8.65 -8.89
CA ASP A 69 16.23 -8.85 -8.72
C ASP A 69 16.63 -8.60 -7.25
N PRO A 70 17.58 -9.36 -6.66
CA PRO A 70 18.02 -9.16 -5.28
C PRO A 70 18.41 -7.72 -4.92
N SER A 71 18.90 -6.92 -5.88
CA SER A 71 19.22 -5.51 -5.67
C SER A 71 18.02 -4.59 -5.45
N LEU A 72 16.82 -5.06 -5.79
CA LEU A 72 15.55 -4.32 -5.69
C LEU A 72 14.60 -4.93 -4.64
N GLN A 73 14.94 -6.09 -4.06
CA GLN A 73 14.15 -6.72 -2.99
C GLN A 73 13.98 -5.84 -1.75
N ASN A 74 14.95 -4.99 -1.45
CA ASN A 74 14.88 -4.05 -0.33
C ASN A 74 13.84 -2.93 -0.53
N LEU A 75 13.17 -2.86 -1.68
CA LEU A 75 12.05 -1.95 -1.93
C LEU A 75 10.69 -2.58 -1.57
N PHE A 76 10.66 -3.89 -1.28
CA PHE A 76 9.50 -4.61 -0.76
C PHE A 76 8.21 -4.54 -1.58
N SER A 77 8.30 -4.26 -2.89
CA SER A 77 7.18 -4.22 -3.85
C SER A 77 6.54 -5.59 -4.13
N HIS A 78 7.11 -6.68 -3.60
CA HIS A 78 6.71 -8.07 -3.87
C HIS A 78 5.76 -8.66 -2.83
N PHE A 79 5.11 -7.83 -1.99
CA PHE A 79 4.09 -8.25 -1.03
C PHE A 79 2.82 -7.40 -1.18
N VAL A 80 1.69 -7.95 -0.71
CA VAL A 80 0.53 -7.12 -0.35
C VAL A 80 0.57 -6.85 1.15
N TRP A 81 0.62 -5.57 1.52
CA TRP A 81 0.67 -5.14 2.92
C TRP A 81 -0.73 -4.91 3.49
N ASN A 82 -0.91 -5.06 4.82
CA ASN A 82 -2.20 -4.79 5.47
C ASN A 82 -2.72 -3.36 5.19
N ALA A 83 -1.84 -2.37 5.04
CA ALA A 83 -2.25 -1.02 4.65
C ALA A 83 -2.95 -0.98 3.28
N ALA A 84 -2.53 -1.82 2.33
CA ALA A 84 -3.15 -1.89 1.00
C ALA A 84 -4.56 -2.50 1.07
N LEU A 85 -4.75 -3.54 1.89
CA LEU A 85 -6.08 -4.10 2.17
C LEU A 85 -7.00 -3.04 2.79
N GLN A 86 -6.50 -2.31 3.79
CA GLN A 86 -7.30 -1.27 4.45
C GLN A 86 -7.61 -0.08 3.54
N ALA A 87 -6.67 0.31 2.67
CA ALA A 87 -6.90 1.33 1.65
C ALA A 87 -8.02 0.90 0.70
N SER A 88 -7.98 -0.35 0.23
CA SER A 88 -9.00 -0.93 -0.64
C SER A 88 -10.38 -0.96 0.01
N GLU A 89 -10.50 -1.34 1.28
CA GLU A 89 -11.78 -1.23 2.02
C GLU A 89 -12.27 0.23 2.06
N LEU A 90 -11.40 1.19 2.40
CA LEU A 90 -11.83 2.59 2.53
C LEU A 90 -12.29 3.20 1.20
N ILE A 91 -11.69 2.80 0.08
CA ILE A 91 -12.08 3.21 -1.27
C ILE A 91 -13.51 2.79 -1.60
N THR A 92 -14.00 1.64 -1.09
CA THR A 92 -15.39 1.20 -1.33
C THR A 92 -16.40 1.96 -0.47
N THR A 93 -15.95 2.71 0.53
CA THR A 93 -16.81 3.47 1.43
C THR A 93 -16.96 4.94 1.00
N THR A 94 -17.92 5.62 1.61
CA THR A 94 -18.06 7.07 1.46
C THR A 94 -16.94 7.88 2.14
N GLU A 95 -16.12 7.26 3.02
CA GLU A 95 -15.03 7.96 3.72
C GLU A 95 -13.91 8.39 2.78
N PHE A 96 -13.66 7.63 1.71
CA PHE A 96 -12.68 7.97 0.69
C PHE A 96 -13.21 7.68 -0.72
N ASN A 97 -14.37 8.27 -1.04
CA ASN A 97 -15.02 8.06 -2.33
C ASN A 97 -14.13 8.49 -3.51
N VAL A 98 -14.00 7.60 -4.50
CA VAL A 98 -13.21 7.79 -5.73
C VAL A 98 -14.08 7.89 -7.00
N ALA A 99 -15.39 7.70 -6.91
CA ALA A 99 -16.26 7.71 -8.08
C ALA A 99 -16.21 9.05 -8.83
N GLY A 100 -15.92 8.99 -10.13
CA GLY A 100 -15.74 10.15 -10.99
C GLY A 100 -14.53 11.02 -10.65
N LYS A 101 -13.52 10.46 -9.96
CA LYS A 101 -12.28 11.15 -9.57
C LYS A 101 -11.07 10.68 -10.35
N LYS A 102 -10.07 11.55 -10.45
CA LYS A 102 -8.72 11.17 -10.90
C LYS A 102 -7.91 10.69 -9.71
N VAL A 103 -7.48 9.43 -9.77
CA VAL A 103 -6.83 8.72 -8.67
C VAL A 103 -5.38 8.43 -9.03
N LEU A 104 -4.48 8.64 -8.07
CA LEU A 104 -3.09 8.18 -8.14
C LEU A 104 -2.79 7.26 -6.95
N GLU A 105 -2.26 6.09 -7.24
CA GLU A 105 -1.59 5.25 -6.25
C GLU A 105 -0.07 5.44 -6.37
N VAL A 106 0.61 5.71 -5.25
CA VAL A 106 2.08 5.82 -5.18
C VAL A 106 2.67 4.71 -4.33
N GLY A 107 3.75 4.08 -4.82
CA GLY A 107 4.35 2.91 -4.15
C GLY A 107 3.38 1.73 -4.13
N ALA A 108 2.83 1.41 -5.30
CA ALA A 108 1.69 0.52 -5.47
C ALA A 108 1.96 -0.96 -5.12
N GLY A 109 3.20 -1.44 -5.25
CA GLY A 109 3.52 -2.85 -5.10
C GLY A 109 2.74 -3.73 -6.08
N ALA A 110 1.73 -4.45 -5.58
CA ALA A 110 0.81 -5.24 -6.40
C ALA A 110 -0.29 -4.41 -7.10
N GLY A 111 -0.53 -3.15 -6.69
CA GLY A 111 -1.50 -2.23 -7.29
C GLY A 111 -2.96 -2.44 -6.88
N LEU A 112 -3.19 -3.10 -5.74
CA LEU A 112 -4.53 -3.45 -5.29
C LEU A 112 -5.44 -2.21 -5.05
N PRO A 113 -5.04 -1.19 -4.28
CA PRO A 113 -5.83 0.04 -4.13
C PRO A 113 -6.23 0.69 -5.46
N GLY A 114 -5.30 0.79 -6.43
CA GLY A 114 -5.58 1.32 -7.75
C GLY A 114 -6.58 0.48 -8.54
N ILE A 115 -6.46 -0.85 -8.52
CA ILE A 115 -7.44 -1.76 -9.15
C ILE A 115 -8.83 -1.54 -8.57
N ILE A 116 -8.93 -1.48 -7.23
CA ILE A 116 -10.21 -1.24 -6.55
C ILE A 116 -10.78 0.14 -6.90
N ALA A 117 -9.94 1.17 -7.02
CA ALA A 117 -10.40 2.50 -7.42
C ALA A 117 -11.05 2.50 -8.82
N VAL A 118 -10.50 1.75 -9.77
CA VAL A 118 -11.10 1.60 -11.11
C VAL A 118 -12.45 0.88 -11.06
N TYR A 119 -12.59 -0.12 -10.18
CA TYR A 119 -13.84 -0.83 -9.94
C TYR A 119 -14.90 0.06 -9.27
N CYS A 120 -14.47 0.97 -8.38
CA CYS A 120 -15.32 1.97 -7.73
C CYS A 120 -15.52 3.23 -8.58
N ASP A 121 -15.48 3.08 -9.91
CA ASP A 121 -15.81 4.10 -10.90
C ASP A 121 -14.98 5.39 -10.85
N ALA A 122 -13.70 5.31 -10.49
CA ALA A 122 -12.75 6.37 -10.79
C ALA A 122 -12.81 6.78 -12.28
N GLU A 123 -12.75 8.09 -12.55
CA GLU A 123 -12.70 8.62 -13.91
C GLU A 123 -11.43 8.16 -14.63
N GLU A 124 -10.32 8.23 -13.90
CA GLU A 124 -8.99 7.86 -14.35
C GLU A 124 -8.17 7.38 -13.15
N THR A 125 -7.35 6.36 -13.33
CA THR A 125 -6.44 5.86 -12.29
C THR A 125 -5.04 5.67 -12.85
N VAL A 126 -4.06 6.30 -12.20
CA VAL A 126 -2.64 6.07 -12.45
C VAL A 126 -2.08 5.28 -11.28
N ILE A 127 -1.38 4.19 -11.56
CA ILE A 127 -0.78 3.32 -10.55
C ILE A 127 0.73 3.41 -10.74
N SER A 128 1.42 3.91 -9.72
CA SER A 128 2.84 4.24 -9.82
C SER A 128 3.70 3.55 -8.78
N ASP A 129 4.89 3.19 -9.21
CA ASP A 129 5.93 2.62 -8.36
C ASP A 129 7.33 3.06 -8.86
N TYR A 130 8.38 2.67 -8.15
CA TYR A 130 9.76 2.88 -8.56
C TYR A 130 9.96 2.42 -10.01
N PRO A 131 10.72 3.17 -10.85
CA PRO A 131 10.84 2.91 -12.29
C PRO A 131 11.74 1.70 -12.60
N ALA A 132 11.34 0.52 -12.11
CA ALA A 132 11.91 -0.77 -12.41
C ALA A 132 10.94 -1.57 -13.31
N PRO A 133 11.38 -2.08 -14.47
CA PRO A 133 10.50 -2.79 -15.40
C PRO A 133 9.74 -3.96 -14.77
N GLU A 134 10.35 -4.67 -13.82
CA GLU A 134 9.75 -5.79 -13.08
C GLU A 134 8.56 -5.38 -12.21
N PHE A 135 8.60 -4.20 -11.57
CA PHE A 135 7.47 -3.67 -10.79
C PHE A 135 6.35 -3.20 -11.71
N LEU A 136 6.68 -2.37 -12.70
CA LEU A 136 5.69 -1.79 -13.60
C LEU A 136 4.98 -2.86 -14.45
N SER A 137 5.71 -3.86 -14.94
CA SER A 137 5.11 -4.98 -15.67
C SER A 137 4.25 -5.87 -14.77
N ASN A 138 4.59 -6.02 -13.48
CA ASN A 138 3.75 -6.75 -12.54
C ASN A 138 2.42 -6.03 -12.28
N ILE A 139 2.46 -4.71 -12.04
CA ILE A 139 1.25 -3.89 -11.91
C ILE A 139 0.39 -4.00 -13.17
N GLN A 140 1.00 -3.86 -14.35
CA GLN A 140 0.29 -3.99 -15.63
C GLN A 140 -0.38 -5.37 -15.78
N THR A 141 0.32 -6.45 -15.39
CA THR A 141 -0.25 -7.80 -15.40
C THR A 141 -1.47 -7.89 -14.49
N ASN A 142 -1.41 -7.30 -13.29
CA ASN A 142 -2.53 -7.32 -12.34
C ASN A 142 -3.72 -6.52 -12.84
N LEU A 143 -3.50 -5.42 -13.56
CA LEU A 143 -4.59 -4.71 -14.23
C LEU A 143 -5.26 -5.61 -15.27
N GLU A 144 -4.49 -6.28 -16.12
CA GLU A 144 -5.01 -7.15 -17.18
C GLU A 144 -5.74 -8.38 -16.66
N ILE A 145 -5.33 -8.92 -15.52
CA ILE A 145 -6.01 -10.04 -14.85
C ILE A 145 -7.39 -9.62 -14.33
N ASN A 146 -7.48 -8.43 -13.74
CA ASN A 146 -8.65 -8.05 -12.95
C ASN A 146 -9.61 -7.10 -13.68
N LEU A 147 -9.17 -6.33 -14.66
CA LEU A 147 -10.00 -5.29 -15.29
C LEU A 147 -10.53 -5.73 -16.65
N SER A 148 -11.80 -5.43 -16.91
CA SER A 148 -12.37 -5.51 -18.26
C SER A 148 -11.73 -4.49 -19.20
N ARG A 149 -11.89 -4.67 -20.52
CA ARG A 149 -11.34 -3.73 -21.52
C ARG A 149 -11.77 -2.28 -21.32
N SER A 150 -13.02 -2.04 -20.92
CA SER A 150 -13.52 -0.69 -20.65
C SER A 150 -12.94 -0.09 -19.37
N GLN A 151 -12.72 -0.91 -18.34
CA GLN A 151 -12.04 -0.49 -17.11
C GLN A 151 -10.56 -0.20 -17.35
N LEU A 152 -9.86 -1.07 -18.10
CA LEU A 152 -8.46 -0.87 -18.50
C LEU A 152 -8.25 0.45 -19.25
N ALA A 153 -9.22 0.91 -20.03
CA ALA A 153 -9.12 2.19 -20.73
C ALA A 153 -9.06 3.41 -19.79
N ARG A 154 -9.41 3.26 -18.51
CA ARG A 154 -9.30 4.30 -17.46
C ARG A 154 -8.06 4.13 -16.58
N ALA A 155 -7.27 3.08 -16.79
CA ALA A 155 -6.13 2.74 -15.94
C ALA A 155 -4.81 2.88 -16.71
N SER A 156 -3.75 3.34 -16.02
CA SER A 156 -2.41 3.35 -16.58
C SER A 156 -1.35 3.13 -15.51
N VAL A 157 -0.18 2.61 -15.92
CA VAL A 157 0.97 2.37 -15.03
C VAL A 157 2.05 3.39 -15.34
N ALA A 158 2.65 3.96 -14.30
CA ALA A 158 3.71 4.95 -14.43
C ALA A 158 4.91 4.65 -13.53
N GLY A 159 6.12 4.79 -14.06
CA GLY A 159 7.33 4.80 -13.23
C GLY A 159 7.50 6.16 -12.58
N HIS A 160 7.62 6.19 -11.26
CA HIS A 160 7.84 7.42 -10.50
C HIS A 160 8.76 7.15 -9.31
N LYS A 161 9.93 7.80 -9.31
CA LYS A 161 10.81 7.81 -8.15
C LYS A 161 10.44 9.01 -7.28
N TRP A 162 10.10 8.76 -6.01
CA TRP A 162 9.70 9.81 -5.08
C TRP A 162 10.67 10.99 -5.05
N GLY A 163 10.13 12.20 -5.03
CA GLY A 163 10.86 13.47 -5.03
C GLY A 163 11.29 13.97 -6.41
N GLN A 164 11.23 13.13 -7.46
CA GLN A 164 11.37 13.58 -8.85
C GLN A 164 10.20 14.48 -9.22
N THR A 165 10.48 15.52 -10.01
CA THR A 165 9.46 16.51 -10.45
C THR A 165 9.52 16.79 -11.95
N ASP A 166 10.43 16.12 -12.64
CA ASP A 166 10.77 16.27 -14.05
C ASP A 166 10.45 15.03 -14.89
N ASP A 167 9.86 13.99 -14.28
CA ASP A 167 9.34 12.83 -15.00
C ASP A 167 7.99 13.11 -15.67
N GLU A 168 7.56 12.17 -16.52
CA GLU A 168 6.32 12.29 -17.30
C GLU A 168 5.08 12.44 -16.41
N LEU A 169 5.07 11.78 -15.24
CA LEU A 169 3.97 11.87 -14.30
C LEU A 169 3.86 13.29 -13.73
N CYS A 170 4.94 13.84 -13.20
CA CYS A 170 4.94 15.19 -12.62
C CYS A 170 4.78 16.29 -13.66
N THR A 171 5.43 16.19 -14.81
CA THR A 171 5.38 17.24 -15.84
C THR A 171 4.03 17.29 -16.57
N GLY A 172 3.38 16.14 -16.76
CA GLY A 172 2.10 16.04 -17.44
C GLY A 172 0.87 16.14 -16.53
N ARG A 173 1.01 15.84 -15.23
CA ARG A 173 -0.11 15.67 -14.28
C ARG A 173 0.03 16.48 -12.98
N ALA A 174 0.81 17.56 -12.99
CA ALA A 174 0.92 18.45 -11.83
C ALA A 174 -0.47 18.93 -11.36
N GLY A 175 -0.78 18.72 -10.08
CA GLY A 175 -2.06 19.07 -9.46
C GLY A 175 -3.29 18.44 -10.11
N ALA A 176 -3.15 17.27 -10.76
CA ALA A 176 -4.23 16.66 -11.54
C ALA A 176 -5.09 15.66 -10.76
N PHE A 177 -4.64 15.17 -9.60
CA PHE A 177 -5.28 14.06 -8.90
C PHE A 177 -6.15 14.53 -7.73
N ASP A 178 -7.44 14.21 -7.78
CA ASP A 178 -8.38 14.49 -6.69
C ASP A 178 -8.15 13.57 -5.48
N ARG A 179 -7.61 12.38 -5.74
CA ARG A 179 -7.34 11.34 -4.75
C ARG A 179 -5.94 10.80 -4.95
N ILE A 180 -5.13 10.83 -3.90
CA ILE A 180 -3.85 10.12 -3.88
C ILE A 180 -3.89 9.09 -2.75
N VAL A 181 -3.38 7.89 -2.99
CA VAL A 181 -3.27 6.81 -2.00
C VAL A 181 -1.81 6.38 -1.88
N ALA A 182 -1.31 6.28 -0.64
CA ALA A 182 -0.04 5.65 -0.30
C ALA A 182 -0.28 4.64 0.84
N ALA A 183 -0.03 3.37 0.56
CA ALA A 183 -0.19 2.27 1.50
C ALA A 183 1.17 1.65 1.86
N ASP A 184 1.56 1.75 3.12
CA ASP A 184 2.84 1.24 3.67
C ASP A 184 4.11 1.79 3.00
N CYS A 185 4.10 3.08 2.60
CA CYS A 185 5.25 3.74 1.96
C CYS A 185 6.21 4.47 2.94
N PHE A 186 5.98 4.43 4.26
CA PHE A 186 6.61 5.37 5.22
C PHE A 186 7.79 4.77 6.00
N TRP A 187 8.27 3.59 5.60
CA TRP A 187 9.30 2.86 6.33
C TRP A 187 10.74 3.38 6.11
N MET A 188 10.97 4.15 5.05
CA MET A 188 12.25 4.80 4.73
C MET A 188 12.24 6.27 5.17
N GLU A 189 12.81 6.56 6.34
CA GLU A 189 12.89 7.95 6.86
C GLU A 189 13.56 8.92 5.87
N SER A 190 14.62 8.46 5.19
CA SER A 190 15.32 9.27 4.18
C SER A 190 14.48 9.63 2.95
N GLN A 191 13.32 9.01 2.76
CA GLN A 191 12.41 9.27 1.65
C GLN A 191 11.14 10.04 2.04
N HIS A 192 10.92 10.34 3.32
CA HIS A 192 9.69 11.01 3.76
C HIS A 192 9.46 12.34 3.06
N GLU A 193 10.49 13.20 3.00
CA GLU A 193 10.41 14.50 2.32
C GLU A 193 10.22 14.35 0.80
N ASN A 194 10.84 13.33 0.20
CA ASN A 194 10.71 13.05 -1.23
C ASN A 194 9.28 12.63 -1.59
N LEU A 195 8.69 11.71 -0.82
CA LEU A 195 7.32 11.26 -1.03
C LEU A 195 6.32 12.40 -0.79
N ALA A 196 6.47 13.16 0.30
CA ALA A 196 5.63 14.31 0.58
C ALA A 196 5.69 15.37 -0.55
N LYS A 197 6.88 15.62 -1.10
CA LYS A 197 7.08 16.51 -2.26
C LYS A 197 6.34 16.01 -3.50
N SER A 198 6.43 14.72 -3.83
CA SER A 198 5.70 14.13 -4.96
C SER A 198 4.19 14.26 -4.80
N VAL A 199 3.66 13.88 -3.64
CA VAL A 199 2.23 13.99 -3.33
C VAL A 199 1.78 15.46 -3.44
N LYS A 200 2.53 16.40 -2.85
CA LYS A 200 2.21 17.83 -2.91
C LYS A 200 2.17 18.36 -4.35
N ALA A 201 3.07 17.92 -5.21
CA ALA A 201 3.14 18.35 -6.60
C ALA A 201 2.00 17.78 -7.47
N LEU A 202 1.50 16.59 -7.15
CA LEU A 202 0.51 15.85 -7.95
C LEU A 202 -0.93 16.03 -7.44
N LEU A 203 -1.12 16.33 -6.16
CA LEU A 203 -2.42 16.50 -5.54
C LEU A 203 -3.12 17.76 -6.07
N ALA A 204 -4.34 17.62 -6.56
CA ALA A 204 -5.19 18.74 -6.94
C ALA A 204 -5.44 19.69 -5.75
N ARG A 205 -5.75 20.96 -6.03
CA ARG A 205 -5.94 21.99 -5.00
C ARG A 205 -6.89 21.54 -3.88
N ASP A 206 -8.02 20.94 -4.24
CA ASP A 206 -9.06 20.46 -3.30
C ASP A 206 -9.01 18.93 -3.13
N GLY A 207 -7.90 18.32 -3.53
CA GLY A 207 -7.69 16.88 -3.47
C GLY A 207 -7.42 16.36 -2.06
N GLU A 208 -7.60 15.05 -1.88
CA GLU A 208 -7.34 14.34 -0.62
C GLU A 208 -6.26 13.27 -0.82
N PHE A 209 -5.32 13.23 0.13
CA PHE A 209 -4.28 12.22 0.21
C PHE A 209 -4.57 11.25 1.36
N LEU A 210 -4.82 9.99 1.04
CA LEU A 210 -4.97 8.88 1.98
C LEU A 210 -3.60 8.23 2.22
N ALA A 211 -3.12 8.37 3.44
CA ALA A 211 -1.85 7.83 3.91
C ALA A 211 -2.12 6.74 4.96
N ILE A 212 -1.77 5.49 4.65
CA ILE A 212 -1.99 4.36 5.56
C ILE A 212 -0.66 3.64 5.78
N ALA A 213 -0.32 3.32 7.02
CA ALA A 213 0.84 2.49 7.32
C ALA A 213 0.67 1.68 8.60
N GLY A 214 1.23 0.48 8.63
CA GLY A 214 1.34 -0.35 9.82
C GLY A 214 2.50 0.05 10.73
N PHE A 215 2.34 -0.16 12.04
CA PHE A 215 3.41 0.13 13.01
C PHE A 215 4.49 -0.95 13.09
N HIS A 216 4.53 -1.89 12.15
CA HIS A 216 5.55 -2.94 12.09
C HIS A 216 6.97 -2.40 11.86
N THR A 217 7.08 -1.20 11.28
CA THR A 217 8.36 -0.47 11.16
C THR A 217 8.62 0.53 12.29
N GLY A 218 7.67 0.68 13.22
CA GLY A 218 7.72 1.57 14.38
C GLY A 218 6.92 2.87 14.20
N ARG A 219 6.30 3.34 15.30
CA ARG A 219 5.51 4.59 15.34
C ARG A 219 6.30 5.81 14.90
N ASP A 220 7.56 5.93 15.32
CA ASP A 220 8.40 7.08 14.99
C ASP A 220 8.57 7.29 13.49
N LYS A 221 8.64 6.21 12.70
CA LYS A 221 8.75 6.32 11.24
C LYS A 221 7.44 6.80 10.61
N VAL A 222 6.32 6.22 11.01
CA VAL A 222 4.99 6.63 10.53
C VAL A 222 4.73 8.10 10.88
N ALA A 223 4.99 8.45 12.14
CA ALA A 223 4.91 9.81 12.65
C ALA A 223 5.86 10.78 11.92
N GLY A 224 7.09 10.36 11.63
CA GLY A 224 8.07 11.16 10.88
C GLY A 224 7.59 11.52 9.48
N PHE A 225 6.89 10.60 8.79
CA PHE A 225 6.27 10.91 7.50
C PHE A 225 5.13 11.92 7.64
N PHE A 226 4.26 11.79 8.64
CA PHE A 226 3.19 12.75 8.87
C PHE A 226 3.75 14.16 9.15
N ASP A 227 4.82 14.27 9.93
CA ASP A 227 5.50 15.55 10.14
C ASP A 227 6.11 16.10 8.83
N ALA A 228 6.67 15.24 7.97
CA ALA A 228 7.21 15.63 6.66
C ALA A 228 6.10 16.12 5.71
N ALA A 229 4.95 15.44 5.70
CA ALA A 229 3.77 15.87 4.95
C ALA A 229 3.32 17.28 5.39
N GLU A 230 3.24 17.53 6.70
CA GLU A 230 2.88 18.85 7.24
C GLU A 230 3.89 19.93 6.86
N ARG A 231 5.19 19.64 6.93
CA ARG A 231 6.26 20.55 6.47
C ARG A 231 6.16 20.86 4.97
N ALA A 232 5.78 19.88 4.15
CA ALA A 232 5.53 20.07 2.72
C ALA A 232 4.22 20.83 2.42
N GLY A 233 3.43 21.17 3.45
CA GLY A 233 2.17 21.90 3.31
C GLY A 233 0.98 21.00 2.97
N LEU A 234 1.04 19.72 3.34
CA LEU A 234 -0.08 18.78 3.39
C LEU A 234 -0.53 18.65 4.85
N VAL A 235 -1.68 19.23 5.19
CA VAL A 235 -2.18 19.23 6.58
C VAL A 235 -3.14 18.07 6.80
N SER A 236 -3.04 17.42 7.95
CA SER A 236 -3.97 16.34 8.31
C SER A 236 -5.37 16.90 8.61
N VAL A 237 -6.38 16.28 8.02
CA VAL A 237 -7.80 16.52 8.33
C VAL A 237 -8.26 15.59 9.43
N LYS A 238 -7.80 14.34 9.38
CA LYS A 238 -8.10 13.28 10.34
C LYS A 238 -6.95 12.29 10.34
N ILE A 239 -6.53 11.84 11.52
CA ILE A 239 -5.68 10.67 11.68
C ILE A 239 -6.30 9.78 12.74
N THR A 240 -6.46 8.50 12.43
CA THR A 240 -6.99 7.47 13.33
C THR A 240 -6.10 6.24 13.28
N GLU A 241 -6.22 5.38 14.28
CA GLU A 241 -5.59 4.05 14.27
C GLU A 241 -6.68 2.99 14.24
N LYS A 242 -6.47 1.92 13.47
CA LYS A 242 -7.39 0.77 13.37
C LYS A 242 -6.57 -0.51 13.36
N ASP A 243 -7.00 -1.52 14.11
CA ASP A 243 -6.35 -2.83 14.09
C ASP A 243 -6.96 -3.78 13.04
N VAL A 244 -6.32 -4.94 12.85
CA VAL A 244 -6.77 -5.99 11.93
C VAL A 244 -8.15 -6.60 12.26
N GLU A 245 -8.65 -6.42 13.48
CA GLU A 245 -9.99 -6.86 13.90
C GLU A 245 -11.06 -5.76 13.72
N GLY A 246 -10.63 -4.56 13.32
CA GLY A 246 -11.49 -3.40 13.09
C GLY A 246 -11.66 -2.50 14.31
N VAL A 247 -10.94 -2.73 15.40
CA VAL A 247 -10.97 -1.88 16.59
C VAL A 247 -10.28 -0.55 16.27
N GLY A 248 -11.02 0.55 16.41
CA GLY A 248 -10.51 1.91 16.22
C GLY A 248 -10.01 2.54 17.52
N ARG A 249 -8.97 3.38 17.42
CA ARG A 249 -8.52 4.29 18.49
C ARG A 249 -8.00 5.62 17.93
N GLU A 250 -7.91 6.62 18.81
CA GLU A 250 -7.35 7.93 18.45
C GLU A 250 -5.86 7.83 18.15
N TRP A 251 -5.42 8.58 17.15
CA TRP A 251 -4.01 8.76 16.83
C TRP A 251 -3.31 9.58 17.92
N VAL A 252 -2.13 9.12 18.30
CA VAL A 252 -1.18 9.92 19.08
C VAL A 252 0.20 9.85 18.44
N ARG A 253 0.87 11.01 18.38
CA ARG A 253 2.21 11.16 17.82
C ARG A 253 3.27 10.34 18.58
N ASP A 254 3.08 10.17 19.89
CA ASP A 254 3.89 9.34 20.78
C ASP A 254 2.96 8.63 21.77
N ARG A 255 3.05 7.29 21.85
CA ARG A 255 2.25 6.44 22.76
C ARG A 255 3.11 5.89 23.91
N GLY A 256 4.35 6.37 24.05
CA GLY A 256 5.34 5.80 24.95
C GLY A 256 5.79 4.41 24.47
N GLN A 257 6.17 3.55 25.42
CA GLN A 257 6.61 2.20 25.10
C GLN A 257 5.41 1.35 24.65
N GLU A 258 5.40 0.99 23.37
CA GLU A 258 4.47 -0.01 22.83
C GLU A 258 5.12 -1.39 22.83
N ASP A 259 4.30 -2.42 23.01
CA ASP A 259 4.74 -3.80 22.77
C ASP A 259 5.04 -3.96 21.26
N PRO A 260 6.27 -4.41 20.88
CA PRO A 260 6.68 -4.50 19.49
C PRO A 260 5.89 -5.51 18.65
N VAL A 261 5.27 -6.51 19.27
CA VAL A 261 4.43 -7.52 18.63
C VAL A 261 3.01 -6.97 18.48
N GLU A 262 2.41 -6.50 19.56
CA GLU A 262 1.02 -6.01 19.54
C GLU A 262 0.84 -4.81 18.60
N ARG A 263 1.81 -3.89 18.54
CA ARG A 263 1.69 -2.72 17.65
C ARG A 263 1.59 -3.10 16.17
N LYS A 264 2.11 -4.26 15.75
CA LYS A 264 2.04 -4.72 14.34
C LYS A 264 0.60 -4.93 13.86
N ARG A 265 -0.34 -5.17 14.77
CA ARG A 265 -1.77 -5.31 14.48
C ARG A 265 -2.41 -4.01 14.02
N TRP A 266 -1.79 -2.88 14.32
CA TRP A 266 -2.39 -1.55 14.17
C TRP A 266 -1.87 -0.83 12.92
N LEU A 267 -2.79 -0.17 12.24
CA LEU A 267 -2.54 0.73 11.11
C LEU A 267 -2.87 2.16 11.53
N ALA A 268 -2.01 3.11 11.18
CA ALA A 268 -2.36 4.52 11.16
C ALA A 268 -3.04 4.84 9.82
N ILE A 269 -4.13 5.59 9.86
CA ILE A 269 -4.94 6.01 8.71
C ILE A 269 -5.06 7.52 8.78
N GLY A 270 -4.36 8.24 7.90
CA GLY A 270 -4.38 9.68 7.81
C GLY A 270 -4.98 10.17 6.49
N VAL A 271 -5.82 11.20 6.57
CA VAL A 271 -6.31 11.95 5.40
C VAL A 271 -5.72 13.35 5.45
N PHE A 272 -5.06 13.75 4.37
CA PHE A 272 -4.37 15.03 4.26
C PHE A 272 -4.92 15.86 3.08
N LYS A 273 -4.83 17.18 3.19
CA LYS A 273 -5.18 18.16 2.15
C LYS A 273 -4.07 19.19 1.99
N HIS A 274 -4.11 19.98 0.92
CA HIS A 274 -3.30 21.20 0.87
C HIS A 274 -3.66 22.11 2.05
N ARG A 275 -2.66 22.76 2.65
CA ARG A 275 -2.88 23.75 3.72
C ARG A 275 -3.84 24.89 3.32
N ASP A 276 -3.83 25.25 2.04
CA ASP A 276 -4.54 26.42 1.51
C ASP A 276 -5.79 26.04 0.68
N SER A 277 -6.29 24.79 0.83
CA SER A 277 -7.53 24.31 0.19
C SER A 277 -8.76 24.87 0.87
#